data_AF-A0A6G0XEC3-F1
#
_entry.id   AF-A0A6G0XEC3-F1
#
_cell.length_a   1.000
_cell.length_b   1.000
_cell.length_c   1.000
_cell.angle_alpha   90.00
_cell.angle_beta   90.00
_cell.angle_gamma   90.00
#
_symmetry.space_group_name_H-M   'P 1'
#
loop_
_entity.id
_entity.type
_entity.pdbx_description
1 polymer ?
#
loop_
_entity_poly.entity_id
_entity_poly.type
_entity_poly.pdbx_seq_one_letter_code
_entity_poly.pdbx_strand_id
1 'polypeptide(L)'
;MVLLRSILGSIATFFSIPHTPNFFPPPPTRAPRPTPQPSTTTAPAGASFNLIQDVDLVGNDIAQTYQTSAQRCIADCNTTPRCKAFNWDGNTCWLKSAAGEQVPAPGTVSGIQGNGASTPAPQTTQKTSSPSPSTSTPSSTPTSSPTSSPSSAPTPTPNTSCSRIRKSWDSLTADEQSTFVAAVALAMDKGMLQKFVLIHSEQMSNTEGHGTCVFLFWHRKFLLGFENMLRSLGDRYKCLTLPYWDYVQHYAAMQNSPPNQRCSSIEACSPVAKGLGGSTQGTTSSKAFFGVRFTNNRCVTASPANHMCDGSSTCDRCVPRGNWASTAMVADMSIDSVRSRLFSSGTDIAAVSKSIETSPHNVLHDTLGGAMRNVGVSPMDPMFYVHHTTMDLLHTIFYHCRVEPLNLNDSGRQTNSKSFQGCRTNNGYNVGATSSLTMRVGGTQNPVDVTRDPLIGQFFQELPNQYYQLTDARALGYSYEIKGLLGDLYTKCDGTSTESTSMKSATESVAVNSTTESLSIDHVVKPIVLEANKVSISMRDDVLAQATAAGLTNDQAMEELNKINVVMHESCMPGSVVDFSAEFKESMHIDGLAPDFALLQDIKSGKNPIAVPQWKSLLVKYYNCSVDSVYA
;
A
#
# COMPACT_ATOMS: atom_id res chain seq x y z
N MET A 1 -62.12 41.67 4.11
CA MET A 1 -62.05 42.39 5.39
C MET A 1 -60.92 43.42 5.27
N VAL A 2 -61.33 44.66 4.99
CA VAL A 2 -60.69 45.97 5.28
C VAL A 2 -59.21 46.23 4.89
N LEU A 3 -59.13 47.07 3.85
CA LEU A 3 -58.25 48.22 3.55
C LEU A 3 -56.77 48.08 3.12
N LEU A 4 -56.58 48.57 1.89
CA LEU A 4 -55.38 48.98 1.19
C LEU A 4 -54.90 50.39 1.63
N ARG A 5 -53.57 50.56 1.64
CA ARG A 5 -52.74 51.67 1.13
C ARG A 5 -53.02 53.14 1.49
N SER A 6 -51.89 53.83 1.76
CA SER A 6 -51.44 55.18 1.31
C SER A 6 -50.85 55.96 2.51
N ILE A 7 -49.78 56.78 2.46
CA ILE A 7 -49.22 57.66 1.42
C ILE A 7 -47.90 58.29 1.96
N LEU A 8 -46.94 58.64 1.06
CA LEU A 8 -45.88 59.70 1.06
C LEU A 8 -45.03 59.98 2.34
N GLY A 9 -43.73 60.31 2.36
CA GLY A 9 -42.82 60.91 1.38
C GLY A 9 -42.02 62.07 2.01
N SER A 10 -40.69 61.88 2.16
CA SER A 10 -39.59 62.87 2.10
C SER A 10 -39.06 63.67 3.33
N ILE A 11 -37.72 63.88 3.27
CA ILE A 11 -36.80 64.86 3.93
C ILE A 11 -36.08 64.32 5.19
N ALA A 12 -34.85 63.76 5.07
CA ALA A 12 -33.51 64.42 5.19
C ALA A 12 -33.28 65.07 6.59
N THR A 13 -32.24 64.82 7.39
CA THR A 13 -30.80 64.63 7.15
C THR A 13 -30.09 64.30 8.50
N PHE A 14 -28.83 63.87 8.43
CA PHE A 14 -27.81 63.74 9.51
C PHE A 14 -27.83 62.50 10.44
N PHE A 15 -27.00 61.50 10.12
CA PHE A 15 -25.68 61.29 10.73
C PHE A 15 -25.02 60.05 10.09
N SER A 16 -24.02 60.27 9.23
CA SER A 16 -23.08 59.23 8.79
C SER A 16 -22.02 59.06 9.87
N ILE A 17 -21.92 57.88 10.47
CA ILE A 17 -20.75 57.45 11.26
C ILE A 17 -20.05 56.34 10.46
N PRO A 18 -18.75 56.50 10.12
CA PRO A 18 -18.00 55.50 9.37
C PRO A 18 -17.70 54.28 10.25
N HIS A 19 -17.97 53.08 9.73
CA HIS A 19 -17.42 51.84 10.29
C HIS A 19 -15.92 51.78 9.99
N THR A 20 -15.10 51.95 11.02
CA THR A 20 -13.68 51.64 11.00
C THR A 20 -13.47 50.12 11.12
N PRO A 21 -12.55 49.53 10.34
CA PRO A 21 -12.14 48.14 10.55
C PRO A 21 -11.31 48.03 11.84
N ASN A 22 -11.70 47.10 12.71
CA ASN A 22 -10.93 46.75 13.91
C ASN A 22 -9.60 46.09 13.51
N PHE A 23 -8.52 46.87 13.55
CA PHE A 23 -7.15 46.36 13.61
C PHE A 23 -6.85 45.94 15.05
N PHE A 24 -6.78 44.64 15.30
CA PHE A 24 -6.10 44.11 16.50
C PHE A 24 -4.59 44.08 16.23
N PRO A 25 -3.74 44.66 17.10
CA PRO A 25 -2.30 44.50 16.99
C PRO A 25 -1.88 43.07 17.38
N PRO A 26 -0.83 42.50 16.74
CA PRO A 26 -0.29 41.21 17.12
C PRO A 26 0.37 41.26 18.52
N PRO A 27 0.45 40.13 19.25
CA PRO A 27 1.11 40.08 20.55
C PRO A 27 2.63 40.32 20.41
N PRO A 28 3.30 40.84 21.45
CA PRO A 28 4.72 41.15 21.39
C PRO A 28 5.55 39.88 21.21
N THR A 29 6.43 39.90 20.20
CA THR A 29 7.48 38.91 19.96
C THR A 29 8.42 38.84 21.16
N ARG A 30 8.47 37.67 21.81
CA ARG A 30 9.45 37.34 22.85
C ARG A 30 10.82 37.16 22.19
N ALA A 31 11.81 37.91 22.65
CA ALA A 31 13.20 37.76 22.21
C ALA A 31 13.72 36.33 22.48
N PRO A 32 14.57 35.77 21.60
CA PRO A 32 15.16 34.45 21.80
C PRO A 32 16.05 34.45 23.06
N ARG A 33 15.83 33.46 23.92
CA ARG A 33 16.70 33.17 25.07
C ARG A 33 18.06 32.70 24.54
N PRO A 34 19.19 33.20 25.08
CA PRO A 34 20.51 32.77 24.63
C PRO A 34 20.70 31.27 24.89
N THR A 35 21.16 30.58 23.85
CA THR A 35 21.60 29.18 23.87
C THR A 35 22.79 29.03 24.83
N PRO A 36 22.87 28.00 25.68
CA PRO A 36 24.08 27.73 26.44
C PRO A 36 25.19 27.30 25.48
N GLN A 37 26.32 28.00 25.54
CA GLN A 37 27.56 27.66 24.85
C GLN A 37 28.12 26.33 25.42
N PRO A 38 28.77 25.46 24.62
CA PRO A 38 29.38 24.24 25.13
C PRO A 38 30.51 24.60 26.10
N SER A 39 30.38 24.15 27.34
CA SER A 39 31.46 24.25 28.32
C SER A 39 32.58 23.29 27.91
N THR A 40 33.73 23.83 27.50
CA THR A 40 34.97 23.08 27.42
C THR A 40 35.42 22.75 28.84
N THR A 41 35.18 21.51 29.27
CA THR A 41 35.81 20.96 30.48
C THR A 41 36.63 19.75 30.06
N THR A 42 37.94 19.86 30.24
CA THR A 42 38.94 18.84 29.97
C THR A 42 38.57 17.54 30.68
N ALA A 43 38.33 16.47 29.91
CA ALA A 43 37.98 15.16 30.44
C ALA A 43 39.19 14.49 31.15
N PRO A 44 38.96 13.66 32.18
CA PRO A 44 40.01 12.82 32.74
C PRO A 44 40.45 11.78 31.70
N ALA A 45 41.72 11.38 31.73
CA ALA A 45 42.24 10.31 30.88
C ALA A 45 41.48 8.98 31.17
N GLY A 46 40.46 8.69 30.36
CA GLY A 46 39.69 7.45 30.41
C GLY A 46 40.52 6.25 29.95
N ALA A 47 40.08 5.06 30.35
CA ALA A 47 40.78 3.82 30.00
C ALA A 47 40.76 3.56 28.47
N SER A 48 41.84 2.97 27.96
CA SER A 48 41.96 2.56 26.55
C SER A 48 41.24 1.23 26.29
N PHE A 49 40.50 1.16 25.18
CA PHE A 49 39.76 -0.04 24.75
C PHE A 49 40.35 -0.55 23.42
N ASN A 50 40.51 -1.87 23.33
CA ASN A 50 40.83 -2.58 22.10
C ASN A 50 39.51 -2.89 21.37
N LEU A 51 39.38 -2.38 20.13
CA LEU A 51 38.18 -2.63 19.31
C LEU A 51 38.35 -3.89 18.48
N ILE A 52 37.30 -4.71 18.45
CA ILE A 52 37.23 -5.99 17.73
C ILE A 52 36.03 -5.93 16.80
N GLN A 53 36.26 -6.06 15.49
CA GLN A 53 35.20 -6.05 14.47
C GLN A 53 34.51 -7.41 14.42
N ASP A 54 33.22 -7.39 14.05
CA ASP A 54 32.42 -8.57 13.74
C ASP A 54 32.33 -9.59 14.89
N VAL A 55 32.33 -9.09 16.13
CA VAL A 55 32.34 -9.91 17.35
C VAL A 55 31.33 -9.37 18.34
N ASP A 56 30.50 -10.26 18.88
CA ASP A 56 29.68 -10.01 20.06
C ASP A 56 30.34 -10.57 21.33
N LEU A 57 30.26 -9.85 22.45
CA LEU A 57 30.65 -10.36 23.76
C LEU A 57 29.39 -10.83 24.46
N VAL A 58 29.28 -12.11 24.78
CA VAL A 58 28.03 -12.66 25.32
C VAL A 58 27.85 -12.28 26.80
N GLY A 59 26.73 -11.63 27.12
CA GLY A 59 26.29 -11.32 28.48
C GLY A 59 27.06 -10.20 29.19
N ASN A 60 26.83 -10.06 30.51
CA ASN A 60 27.42 -9.02 31.37
C ASN A 60 26.96 -7.58 31.10
N ASP A 61 25.85 -7.37 30.38
CA ASP A 61 25.28 -6.04 30.11
C ASP A 61 24.81 -5.35 31.39
N ILE A 62 25.24 -4.10 31.57
CA ILE A 62 24.93 -3.28 32.75
C ILE A 62 24.22 -1.98 32.42
N ALA A 63 24.32 -1.50 31.18
CA ALA A 63 23.63 -0.33 30.70
C ALA A 63 23.58 -0.34 29.17
N GLN A 64 22.67 0.45 28.61
CA GLN A 64 22.57 0.67 27.19
C GLN A 64 22.58 2.18 26.93
N THR A 65 23.41 2.61 25.99
CA THR A 65 23.43 3.98 25.47
C THR A 65 23.36 3.95 23.94
N TYR A 66 23.19 5.12 23.32
CA TYR A 66 23.07 5.24 21.87
C TYR A 66 24.16 6.14 21.33
N GLN A 67 24.93 5.63 20.36
CA GLN A 67 26.02 6.36 19.72
C GLN A 67 26.12 6.01 18.24
N THR A 68 26.48 7.00 17.42
CA THR A 68 26.62 6.85 15.96
C THR A 68 27.89 6.10 15.53
N SER A 69 28.78 5.75 16.46
CA SER A 69 29.93 4.89 16.18
C SER A 69 30.42 4.15 17.42
N ALA A 70 31.07 3.00 17.21
CA ALA A 70 31.63 2.19 18.28
C ALA A 70 32.69 2.93 19.12
N GLN A 71 33.48 3.81 18.51
CA GLN A 71 34.49 4.62 19.22
C GLN A 71 33.84 5.53 20.27
N ARG A 72 32.61 5.98 20.05
CA ARG A 72 31.90 6.85 20.99
C ARG A 72 31.37 6.09 22.21
N CYS A 73 31.19 4.76 22.11
CA CYS A 73 30.86 3.91 23.26
C CYS A 73 31.97 3.89 24.33
N ILE A 74 33.21 4.26 23.96
CA ILE A 74 34.34 4.35 24.91
C ILE A 74 34.06 5.43 25.97
N ALA A 75 33.50 6.57 25.57
CA ALA A 75 33.17 7.64 26.51
C ALA A 75 32.03 7.21 27.45
N ASP A 76 31.02 6.54 26.90
CA ASP A 76 29.88 6.03 27.67
C ASP A 76 30.32 4.94 28.67
N CYS A 77 31.22 4.05 28.26
CA CYS A 77 31.80 3.04 29.14
C CYS A 77 32.69 3.68 30.22
N ASN A 78 33.54 4.64 29.88
CA ASN A 78 34.39 5.36 30.85
C ASN A 78 33.60 6.15 31.90
N THR A 79 32.38 6.57 31.57
CA THR A 79 31.49 7.30 32.49
C THR A 79 30.48 6.41 33.23
N THR A 80 30.43 5.11 32.89
CA THR A 80 29.52 4.14 33.50
C THR A 80 30.25 3.29 34.55
N PRO A 81 29.89 3.40 35.84
CA PRO A 81 30.54 2.63 36.90
C PRO A 81 30.49 1.12 36.63
N ARG A 82 31.66 0.47 36.75
CA ARG A 82 31.90 -0.96 36.51
C ARG A 82 31.93 -1.38 35.03
N CYS A 83 31.84 -0.47 34.07
CA CYS A 83 31.99 -0.83 32.66
C CYS A 83 33.46 -1.16 32.33
N LYS A 84 33.68 -2.34 31.74
CA LYS A 84 35.01 -2.84 31.32
C LYS A 84 35.02 -3.34 29.87
N ALA A 85 33.85 -3.46 29.24
CA ALA A 85 33.70 -3.82 27.84
C ALA A 85 32.41 -3.24 27.26
N PHE A 86 32.24 -3.26 25.95
CA PHE A 86 30.96 -2.93 25.30
C PHE A 86 30.78 -3.67 23.98
N ASN A 87 29.53 -3.76 23.52
CA ASN A 87 29.17 -4.13 22.16
C ASN A 87 28.44 -2.99 21.46
N TRP A 88 28.94 -2.58 20.31
CA TRP A 88 28.26 -1.63 19.45
C TRP A 88 27.57 -2.37 18.30
N ASP A 89 26.24 -2.29 18.26
CA ASP A 89 25.39 -2.90 17.23
C ASP A 89 24.25 -1.93 16.90
N GLY A 90 24.08 -1.60 15.62
CA GLY A 90 22.96 -0.76 15.16
C GLY A 90 22.78 0.55 15.94
N ASN A 91 23.87 1.31 16.14
CA ASN A 91 23.95 2.55 16.95
C ASN A 91 23.73 2.38 18.46
N THR A 92 23.67 1.15 18.97
CA THR A 92 23.50 0.87 20.38
C THR A 92 24.81 0.44 21.01
N CYS A 93 25.23 1.09 22.09
CA CYS A 93 26.32 0.64 22.94
C CYS A 93 25.76 -0.17 24.11
N TRP A 94 25.93 -1.48 24.07
CA TRP A 94 25.68 -2.38 25.18
C TRP A 94 26.90 -2.36 26.10
N LEU A 95 26.83 -1.59 27.18
CA LEU A 95 27.93 -1.42 28.14
C LEU A 95 27.96 -2.62 29.08
N LYS A 96 29.14 -3.20 29.29
CA LYS A 96 29.31 -4.49 29.96
C LYS A 96 30.29 -4.41 31.12
N SER A 97 29.99 -5.17 32.18
CA SER A 97 30.83 -5.24 33.38
C SER A 97 32.11 -6.09 33.24
N ALA A 98 32.15 -6.97 32.24
CA ALA A 98 33.29 -7.78 31.87
C ALA A 98 33.17 -8.20 30.39
N ALA A 99 34.29 -8.60 29.77
CA ALA A 99 34.23 -9.24 28.47
C ALA A 99 33.71 -10.67 28.64
N GLY A 100 32.59 -10.97 27.98
CA GLY A 100 32.04 -12.32 27.87
C GLY A 100 32.75 -13.18 26.83
N GLU A 101 32.16 -14.33 26.53
CA GLU A 101 32.61 -15.17 25.41
C GLU A 101 32.49 -14.38 24.09
N GLN A 102 33.50 -14.47 23.22
CA GLN A 102 33.50 -13.82 21.92
C GLN A 102 32.84 -14.74 20.89
N VAL A 103 31.75 -14.28 20.28
CA VAL A 103 31.06 -15.00 19.21
C VAL A 103 31.07 -14.18 17.91
N PRO A 104 31.23 -14.82 16.73
CA PRO A 104 31.16 -14.10 15.46
C PRO A 104 29.81 -13.42 15.27
N ALA A 105 29.83 -12.10 15.03
CA ALA A 105 28.65 -11.28 14.82
C ALA A 105 28.93 -10.20 13.76
N PRO A 106 28.84 -10.55 12.45
CA PRO A 106 29.15 -9.61 11.37
C PRO A 106 28.34 -8.31 11.46
N GLY A 107 29.02 -7.17 11.38
CA GLY A 107 28.44 -5.83 11.44
C GLY A 107 28.47 -5.17 12.82
N THR A 108 28.89 -5.88 13.88
CA THR A 108 29.04 -5.30 15.23
C THR A 108 30.49 -4.94 15.53
N VAL A 109 30.72 -4.08 16.53
CA VAL A 109 32.06 -3.76 17.02
C VAL A 109 32.10 -3.88 18.53
N SER A 110 32.91 -4.80 19.04
CA SER A 110 33.19 -4.94 20.47
C SER A 110 34.32 -4.01 20.91
N GLY A 111 34.29 -3.55 22.16
CA GLY A 111 35.43 -2.92 22.82
C GLY A 111 35.74 -3.62 24.14
N ILE A 112 36.99 -4.04 24.36
CA ILE A 112 37.45 -4.59 25.65
C ILE A 112 38.53 -3.68 26.23
N GLN A 113 38.42 -3.30 27.50
CA GLN A 113 39.42 -2.47 28.16
C GLN A 113 40.80 -3.14 28.13
N GLY A 114 41.77 -2.52 27.46
CA GLY A 114 43.11 -3.04 27.27
C GLY A 114 44.12 -2.32 28.16
N ASN A 115 44.90 -3.07 28.93
CA ASN A 115 46.20 -2.60 29.41
C ASN A 115 47.17 -2.72 28.23
N GLY A 116 47.69 -1.59 27.73
CA GLY A 116 48.40 -1.53 26.46
C GLY A 116 49.52 -2.57 26.30
N ALA A 117 49.37 -3.47 25.34
CA ALA A 117 50.42 -4.13 24.55
C ALA A 117 49.77 -4.99 23.44
N SER A 118 50.36 -4.97 22.25
CA SER A 118 49.86 -5.51 20.99
C SER A 118 50.31 -6.96 20.67
N THR A 119 49.60 -7.59 19.71
CA THR A 119 49.97 -8.74 18.82
C THR A 119 49.58 -10.20 19.28
N PRO A 120 49.52 -11.22 18.37
CA PRO A 120 48.30 -11.73 17.70
C PRO A 120 47.94 -13.22 17.98
N ALA A 121 46.80 -13.66 17.40
CA ALA A 121 46.12 -14.98 17.31
C ALA A 121 46.89 -16.28 17.68
N PRO A 122 46.18 -17.31 18.21
CA PRO A 122 45.97 -18.52 17.38
C PRO A 122 44.68 -19.38 17.62
N GLN A 123 44.56 -20.36 16.71
CA GLN A 123 43.62 -21.45 16.42
C GLN A 123 43.10 -22.42 17.53
N THR A 124 41.93 -23.02 17.21
CA THR A 124 41.44 -24.42 17.43
C THR A 124 41.09 -24.92 18.84
N THR A 125 39.91 -25.54 19.02
CA THR A 125 39.73 -27.03 18.98
C THR A 125 38.29 -27.48 19.33
N GLN A 126 37.87 -28.52 18.60
CA GLN A 126 36.70 -29.39 18.81
C GLN A 126 36.77 -30.15 20.16
N LYS A 127 35.62 -30.41 20.79
CA LYS A 127 35.36 -31.75 21.38
C LYS A 127 33.88 -32.09 21.58
N THR A 128 33.61 -33.33 21.21
CA THR A 128 32.43 -34.20 21.26
C THR A 128 31.98 -34.62 22.67
N SER A 129 30.67 -34.92 22.83
CA SER A 129 30.22 -36.24 23.34
C SER A 129 28.68 -36.42 23.29
N SER A 130 28.25 -37.50 22.63
CA SER A 130 26.95 -38.20 22.82
C SER A 130 27.07 -39.16 24.03
N PRO A 131 25.97 -39.68 24.61
CA PRO A 131 25.39 -40.94 24.10
C PRO A 131 23.85 -41.05 24.14
N SER A 132 23.32 -41.85 23.21
CA SER A 132 21.99 -42.50 23.18
C SER A 132 22.08 -43.88 23.89
N PRO A 133 21.13 -44.86 23.85
CA PRO A 133 19.77 -44.90 23.28
C PRO A 133 18.74 -45.68 24.14
N SER A 134 17.47 -45.70 23.70
CA SER A 134 16.63 -46.92 23.82
C SER A 134 15.42 -46.88 22.87
N THR A 135 15.35 -47.92 22.05
CA THR A 135 14.39 -48.28 21.00
C THR A 135 13.22 -49.12 21.54
N SER A 136 12.05 -49.05 20.89
CA SER A 136 11.24 -50.25 20.55
C SER A 136 10.09 -49.92 19.59
N THR A 137 9.83 -50.85 18.67
CA THR A 137 8.71 -51.01 17.71
C THR A 137 8.59 -52.53 17.48
N PRO A 138 7.64 -53.07 16.67
CA PRO A 138 6.18 -52.96 16.56
C PRO A 138 5.51 -54.34 16.83
N SER A 139 4.17 -54.47 16.77
CA SER A 139 3.54 -55.77 16.48
C SER A 139 2.12 -55.65 15.88
N SER A 140 1.78 -56.64 15.06
CA SER A 140 0.70 -56.75 14.06
C SER A 140 -0.17 -57.98 14.32
N THR A 141 -1.49 -57.94 14.05
CA THR A 141 -2.34 -59.12 13.71
C THR A 141 -3.78 -58.69 13.24
N PRO A 142 -4.65 -59.55 12.64
CA PRO A 142 -5.10 -59.39 11.26
C PRO A 142 -6.64 -59.36 10.98
N THR A 143 -6.99 -58.89 9.77
CA THR A 143 -8.09 -59.23 8.82
C THR A 143 -9.57 -59.37 9.24
N SER A 144 -10.42 -58.59 8.56
CA SER A 144 -11.66 -59.07 7.92
C SER A 144 -12.01 -58.24 6.67
N SER A 145 -12.39 -58.88 5.56
CA SER A 145 -12.92 -58.30 4.31
C SER A 145 -14.24 -59.01 3.95
N PRO A 146 -15.04 -58.57 2.96
CA PRO A 146 -15.43 -57.21 2.57
C PRO A 146 -16.96 -57.05 2.46
N THR A 147 -17.49 -55.82 2.55
CA THR A 147 -18.86 -55.50 2.09
C THR A 147 -18.77 -54.39 1.04
N SER A 148 -19.32 -54.67 -0.14
CA SER A 148 -19.32 -53.83 -1.33
C SER A 148 -20.02 -52.49 -1.12
N SER A 149 -19.31 -51.39 -1.38
CA SER A 149 -19.84 -50.02 -1.49
C SER A 149 -19.64 -49.52 -2.93
N PRO A 150 -20.50 -48.63 -3.45
CA PRO A 150 -20.63 -48.38 -4.89
C PRO A 150 -19.45 -47.59 -5.45
N SER A 151 -19.14 -47.90 -6.71
CA SER A 151 -18.10 -47.36 -7.58
C SER A 151 -17.77 -45.88 -7.36
N SER A 152 -16.61 -45.62 -6.74
CA SER A 152 -15.95 -44.30 -6.79
C SER A 152 -15.44 -44.05 -8.20
N ALA A 153 -15.91 -42.97 -8.83
CA ALA A 153 -15.29 -42.38 -10.01
C ALA A 153 -13.78 -42.19 -9.79
N PRO A 154 -12.94 -42.32 -10.83
CA PRO A 154 -11.50 -42.26 -10.68
C PRO A 154 -11.09 -40.93 -10.04
N THR A 155 -10.47 -41.03 -8.88
CA THR A 155 -9.80 -39.90 -8.22
C THR A 155 -8.76 -39.35 -9.20
N PRO A 156 -8.89 -38.10 -9.67
CA PRO A 156 -7.78 -37.46 -10.34
C PRO A 156 -6.66 -37.35 -9.30
N THR A 157 -5.54 -38.00 -9.60
CA THR A 157 -4.27 -37.85 -8.87
C THR A 157 -4.01 -36.37 -8.58
N PRO A 158 -3.71 -35.98 -7.33
CA PRO A 158 -3.41 -34.59 -6.99
C PRO A 158 -2.02 -34.24 -7.49
N ASN A 159 -1.94 -33.84 -8.76
CA ASN A 159 -0.87 -32.99 -9.26
C ASN A 159 -1.42 -31.57 -9.26
N THR A 160 -1.27 -30.85 -8.16
CA THR A 160 -1.75 -29.45 -8.09
C THR A 160 -0.77 -28.61 -7.28
N SER A 161 0.34 -28.26 -7.93
CA SER A 161 1.01 -26.99 -7.64
C SER A 161 -0.04 -25.87 -7.71
N CYS A 162 -0.34 -25.22 -6.58
CA CYS A 162 -1.28 -24.10 -6.55
C CYS A 162 -0.62 -22.86 -7.18
N SER A 163 -0.82 -22.64 -8.48
CA SER A 163 -0.38 -21.40 -9.14
C SER A 163 -1.01 -20.17 -8.47
N ARG A 164 -0.20 -19.12 -8.22
CA ARG A 164 -0.68 -17.86 -7.62
C ARG A 164 -1.14 -16.91 -8.72
N ILE A 165 -2.42 -17.00 -9.10
CA ILE A 165 -3.06 -16.08 -10.04
C ILE A 165 -4.06 -15.21 -9.27
N ARG A 166 -3.72 -13.94 -9.05
CA ARG A 166 -4.60 -12.97 -8.41
C ARG A 166 -5.70 -12.54 -9.37
N LYS A 167 -6.94 -12.49 -8.88
CA LYS A 167 -8.15 -12.21 -9.69
C LYS A 167 -8.91 -11.03 -9.11
N SER A 168 -9.76 -10.38 -9.91
CA SER A 168 -10.70 -9.40 -9.34
C SER A 168 -11.62 -10.11 -8.35
N TRP A 169 -12.11 -9.39 -7.34
CA TRP A 169 -13.12 -9.91 -6.42
C TRP A 169 -14.31 -10.56 -7.15
N ASP A 170 -14.77 -9.92 -8.22
CA ASP A 170 -15.91 -10.33 -9.05
C ASP A 170 -15.61 -11.57 -9.91
N SER A 171 -14.34 -11.91 -10.07
CA SER A 171 -13.86 -13.11 -10.77
C SER A 171 -13.61 -14.29 -9.82
N LEU A 172 -13.69 -14.06 -8.51
CA LEU A 172 -13.68 -15.14 -7.55
C LEU A 172 -15.02 -15.88 -7.58
N THR A 173 -14.96 -17.20 -7.47
CA THR A 173 -16.14 -18.01 -7.14
C THR A 173 -16.63 -17.69 -5.73
N ALA A 174 -17.87 -18.04 -5.41
CA ALA A 174 -18.41 -17.88 -4.06
C ALA A 174 -17.55 -18.59 -3.00
N ASP A 175 -17.00 -19.77 -3.33
CA ASP A 175 -16.12 -20.52 -2.43
C ASP A 175 -14.77 -19.84 -2.23
N GLU A 176 -14.21 -19.21 -3.26
CA GLU A 176 -12.99 -18.41 -3.15
C GLU A 176 -13.21 -17.15 -2.32
N GLN A 177 -14.32 -16.43 -2.53
CA GLN A 177 -14.70 -15.28 -1.70
C GLN A 177 -14.89 -15.69 -0.24
N SER A 178 -15.65 -16.77 0.01
CA SER A 178 -15.86 -17.33 1.35
C SER A 178 -14.53 -17.74 1.99
N THR A 179 -13.64 -18.37 1.23
CA THR A 179 -12.33 -18.81 1.72
C THR A 179 -11.43 -17.62 2.07
N PHE A 180 -11.44 -16.55 1.27
CA PHE A 180 -10.71 -15.32 1.60
C PHE A 180 -11.25 -14.67 2.88
N VAL A 181 -12.56 -14.47 2.98
CA VAL A 181 -13.21 -13.88 4.17
C VAL A 181 -12.90 -14.70 5.43
N ALA A 182 -13.01 -16.03 5.34
CA ALA A 182 -12.71 -16.92 6.44
C ALA A 182 -11.22 -16.91 6.83
N ALA A 183 -10.30 -16.81 5.86
CA ALA A 183 -8.87 -16.71 6.12
C ALA A 183 -8.53 -15.42 6.88
N VAL A 184 -9.10 -14.29 6.44
CA VAL A 184 -8.92 -13.00 7.09
C VAL A 184 -9.48 -13.02 8.52
N ALA A 185 -10.69 -13.53 8.72
CA ALA A 185 -11.28 -13.69 10.06
C ALA A 185 -10.38 -14.54 10.97
N LEU A 186 -9.88 -15.68 10.48
CA LEU A 186 -8.98 -16.55 11.24
C LEU A 186 -7.63 -15.89 11.54
N ALA A 187 -7.10 -15.09 10.61
CA ALA A 187 -5.88 -14.31 10.84
C ALA A 187 -6.07 -13.26 11.93
N MET A 188 -7.24 -12.62 11.99
CA MET A 188 -7.60 -11.70 13.09
C MET A 188 -7.72 -12.43 14.42
N ASP A 189 -8.40 -13.59 14.45
CA ASP A 189 -8.57 -14.39 15.68
C ASP A 189 -7.22 -14.89 16.23
N LYS A 190 -6.26 -15.18 15.34
CA LYS A 190 -4.91 -15.61 15.70
C LYS A 190 -3.96 -14.47 16.08
N GLY A 191 -4.40 -13.21 16.04
CA GLY A 191 -3.51 -12.07 16.28
C GLY A 191 -2.53 -11.78 15.15
N MET A 192 -2.61 -12.51 14.03
CA MET A 192 -1.66 -12.41 12.92
C MET A 192 -1.91 -11.13 12.11
N LEU A 193 -3.16 -10.80 11.77
CA LEU A 193 -3.48 -9.58 11.01
C LEU A 193 -3.10 -8.32 11.80
N GLN A 194 -3.25 -8.35 13.13
CA GLN A 194 -2.83 -7.29 14.03
C GLN A 194 -1.34 -6.97 13.90
N LYS A 195 -0.49 -7.98 13.68
CA LYS A 195 0.94 -7.76 13.42
C LYS A 195 1.18 -6.99 12.12
N PHE A 196 0.35 -7.18 11.10
CA PHE A 196 0.42 -6.38 9.86
C PHE A 196 -0.02 -4.94 10.09
N VAL A 197 -1.01 -4.69 10.96
CA VAL A 197 -1.31 -3.32 11.43
C VAL A 197 -0.10 -2.71 12.13
N LEU A 198 0.55 -3.47 13.01
CA LEU A 198 1.74 -2.99 13.74
C LEU A 198 2.92 -2.73 12.81
N ILE A 199 3.15 -3.54 11.77
CA ILE A 199 4.17 -3.27 10.76
C ILE A 199 3.91 -1.92 10.10
N HIS A 200 2.70 -1.70 9.66
CA HIS A 200 2.33 -0.50 8.92
C HIS A 200 2.30 0.75 9.80
N SER A 201 2.03 0.59 11.10
CA SER A 201 2.05 1.69 12.07
C SER A 201 3.45 1.99 12.63
N GLU A 202 4.43 1.10 12.46
CA GLU A 202 5.79 1.32 12.95
C GLU A 202 6.42 2.49 12.18
N GLN A 203 6.99 3.44 12.91
CA GLN A 203 7.40 4.73 12.35
C GLN A 203 8.30 4.59 11.12
N MET A 204 9.38 3.81 11.20
CA MET A 204 10.34 3.73 10.09
C MET A 204 9.75 2.99 8.89
N SER A 205 8.96 1.96 9.15
CA SER A 205 8.26 1.15 8.16
C SER A 205 7.22 2.00 7.41
N ASN A 206 6.39 2.74 8.14
CA ASN A 206 5.39 3.64 7.57
C ASN A 206 6.06 4.75 6.73
N THR A 207 7.10 5.37 7.29
CA THR A 207 7.83 6.48 6.68
C THR A 207 8.63 6.06 5.45
N GLU A 208 9.09 4.80 5.38
CA GLU A 208 9.70 4.26 4.18
C GLU A 208 8.65 3.89 3.14
N GLY A 209 7.56 3.27 3.58
CA GLY A 209 6.47 2.81 2.72
C GLY A 209 5.62 3.91 2.08
N HIS A 210 5.67 5.16 2.56
CA HIS A 210 4.80 6.25 2.10
C HIS A 210 5.53 7.56 1.83
N GLY A 211 5.11 8.29 0.80
CA GLY A 211 5.70 9.57 0.40
C GLY A 211 7.12 9.41 -0.14
N THR A 212 7.49 8.22 -0.61
CA THR A 212 8.83 7.89 -1.11
C THR A 212 8.77 7.21 -2.47
N CYS A 213 9.92 7.11 -3.13
CA CYS A 213 10.09 6.36 -4.38
C CYS A 213 9.90 4.84 -4.24
N VAL A 214 9.78 4.31 -3.01
CA VAL A 214 9.71 2.87 -2.77
C VAL A 214 8.32 2.37 -2.36
N PHE A 215 7.31 3.25 -2.34
CA PHE A 215 5.93 2.94 -1.97
C PHE A 215 5.40 1.65 -2.61
N LEU A 216 5.48 1.51 -3.94
CA LEU A 216 4.96 0.32 -4.65
C LEU A 216 5.69 -0.97 -4.26
N PHE A 217 7.01 -0.92 -4.11
CA PHE A 217 7.82 -2.10 -3.78
C PHE A 217 7.64 -2.53 -2.33
N TRP A 218 7.56 -1.55 -1.42
CA TRP A 218 7.32 -1.79 0.00
C TRP A 218 5.98 -2.50 0.22
N HIS A 219 4.91 -1.97 -0.40
CA HIS A 219 3.58 -2.58 -0.31
C HIS A 219 3.50 -3.94 -1.02
N ARG A 220 4.22 -4.14 -2.14
CA ARG A 220 4.31 -5.46 -2.78
C ARG A 220 4.88 -6.54 -1.85
N LYS A 221 6.00 -6.26 -1.17
CA LYS A 221 6.57 -7.19 -0.17
C LYS A 221 5.60 -7.42 1.00
N PHE A 222 4.92 -6.36 1.46
CA PHE A 222 3.93 -6.44 2.53
C PHE A 222 2.76 -7.38 2.16
N LEU A 223 2.21 -7.23 0.95
CA LEU A 223 1.14 -8.08 0.43
C LEU A 223 1.59 -9.54 0.26
N LEU A 224 2.82 -9.78 -0.20
CA LEU A 224 3.36 -11.14 -0.32
C LEU A 224 3.47 -11.83 1.04
N GLY A 225 3.97 -11.13 2.06
CA GLY A 225 4.01 -11.65 3.43
C GLY A 225 2.61 -11.95 3.97
N PHE A 226 1.63 -11.08 3.68
CA PHE A 226 0.24 -11.29 4.08
C PHE A 226 -0.40 -12.50 3.38
N GLU A 227 -0.20 -12.64 2.07
CA GLU A 227 -0.68 -13.77 1.29
C GLU A 227 -0.05 -15.09 1.77
N ASN A 228 1.26 -15.10 2.02
CA ASN A 228 1.98 -16.25 2.59
C ASN A 228 1.38 -16.66 3.95
N MET A 229 1.10 -15.68 4.82
CA MET A 229 0.45 -15.91 6.11
C MET A 229 -0.93 -16.54 5.92
N LEU A 230 -1.80 -15.98 5.08
CA LEU A 230 -3.14 -16.54 4.84
C LEU A 230 -3.08 -17.97 4.29
N ARG A 231 -2.16 -18.24 3.36
CA ARG A 231 -1.98 -19.59 2.78
C ARG A 231 -1.52 -20.63 3.80
N SER A 232 -0.85 -20.20 4.88
CA SER A 232 -0.37 -21.08 5.94
C SER A 232 -1.47 -21.54 6.92
N LEU A 233 -2.67 -20.94 6.87
CA LEU A 233 -3.73 -21.16 7.87
C LEU A 233 -4.40 -22.54 7.80
N GLY A 234 -3.95 -23.43 6.90
CA GLY A 234 -4.42 -24.80 6.75
C GLY A 234 -4.76 -25.17 5.31
N ASP A 235 -5.12 -26.44 5.10
CA ASP A 235 -5.35 -27.03 3.77
C ASP A 235 -6.37 -26.28 2.91
N ARG A 236 -7.40 -25.68 3.53
CA ARG A 236 -8.41 -24.87 2.83
C ARG A 236 -7.81 -23.64 2.15
N TYR A 237 -6.74 -23.07 2.72
CA TYR A 237 -6.17 -21.79 2.32
C TYR A 237 -4.90 -21.93 1.49
N LYS A 238 -4.33 -23.13 1.36
CA LYS A 238 -3.02 -23.34 0.71
C LYS A 238 -2.91 -22.83 -0.73
N CYS A 239 -4.04 -22.74 -1.45
CA CYS A 239 -4.11 -22.17 -2.80
C CYS A 239 -4.65 -20.73 -2.84
N LEU A 240 -4.94 -20.10 -1.70
CA LEU A 240 -5.49 -18.74 -1.62
C LEU A 240 -4.53 -17.74 -2.28
N THR A 241 -5.10 -16.80 -3.01
CA THR A 241 -4.41 -15.62 -3.56
C THR A 241 -5.18 -14.37 -3.13
N LEU A 242 -4.49 -13.23 -3.00
CA LEU A 242 -5.19 -11.98 -2.73
C LEU A 242 -6.04 -11.56 -3.94
N PRO A 243 -7.32 -11.17 -3.75
CA PRO A 243 -8.09 -10.54 -4.80
C PRO A 243 -7.72 -9.06 -4.93
N TYR A 244 -7.97 -8.48 -6.11
CA TYR A 244 -7.92 -7.04 -6.32
C TYR A 244 -9.33 -6.43 -6.48
N TRP A 245 -9.46 -5.14 -6.18
CA TRP A 245 -10.70 -4.38 -6.36
C TRP A 245 -10.68 -3.71 -7.73
N ASP A 246 -11.49 -4.22 -8.65
CA ASP A 246 -11.68 -3.61 -9.97
C ASP A 246 -12.69 -2.46 -9.92
N TYR A 247 -12.35 -1.39 -9.17
CA TYR A 247 -13.20 -0.21 -9.10
C TYR A 247 -13.36 0.48 -10.46
N VAL A 248 -12.44 0.26 -11.40
CA VAL A 248 -12.54 0.74 -12.78
C VAL A 248 -13.74 0.10 -13.48
N GLN A 249 -13.90 -1.22 -13.34
CA GLN A 249 -15.06 -1.92 -13.87
C GLN A 249 -16.36 -1.43 -13.23
N HIS A 250 -16.39 -1.23 -11.92
CA HIS A 250 -17.59 -0.77 -11.22
C HIS A 250 -17.97 0.67 -11.60
N TYR A 251 -16.97 1.53 -11.78
CA TYR A 251 -17.18 2.90 -12.21
C TYR A 251 -17.74 2.95 -13.64
N ALA A 252 -17.19 2.15 -14.56
CA ALA A 252 -17.72 2.04 -15.92
C ALA A 252 -19.18 1.52 -15.95
N ALA A 253 -19.51 0.55 -15.10
CA ALA A 253 -20.88 0.07 -14.96
C ALA A 253 -21.83 1.18 -14.44
N MET A 254 -21.37 2.00 -13.49
CA MET A 254 -22.11 3.17 -13.00
C MET A 254 -22.35 4.20 -14.12
N GLN A 255 -21.31 4.53 -14.90
CA GLN A 255 -21.40 5.47 -16.03
C GLN A 255 -22.43 5.01 -17.06
N ASN A 256 -22.38 3.72 -17.43
CA ASN A 256 -23.25 3.13 -18.45
C ASN A 256 -24.70 2.90 -17.97
N SER A 257 -24.96 2.98 -16.67
CA SER A 257 -26.30 2.76 -16.13
C SER A 257 -27.22 3.97 -16.36
N PRO A 258 -28.50 3.77 -16.74
CA PRO A 258 -29.49 4.83 -16.75
C PRO A 258 -29.61 5.54 -15.38
N PRO A 259 -29.91 6.84 -15.32
CA PRO A 259 -29.93 7.59 -14.04
C PRO A 259 -30.80 6.97 -12.94
N ASN A 260 -31.91 6.31 -13.28
CA ASN A 260 -32.81 5.65 -12.33
C ASN A 260 -32.37 4.25 -11.89
N GLN A 261 -31.38 3.65 -12.54
CA GLN A 261 -30.82 2.32 -12.22
C GLN A 261 -29.36 2.40 -11.76
N ARG A 262 -28.76 3.59 -11.83
CA ARG A 262 -27.39 3.85 -11.43
C ARG A 262 -27.22 3.64 -9.93
N CYS A 263 -26.20 2.87 -9.56
CA CYS A 263 -25.79 2.74 -8.17
C CYS A 263 -25.26 4.09 -7.66
N SER A 264 -25.60 4.46 -6.42
CA SER A 264 -25.31 5.80 -5.86
C SER A 264 -24.26 5.79 -4.76
N SER A 265 -23.71 4.63 -4.42
CA SER A 265 -22.71 4.49 -3.35
C SER A 265 -21.72 3.36 -3.62
N ILE A 266 -20.57 3.41 -2.97
CA ILE A 266 -19.51 2.38 -3.06
C ILE A 266 -20.09 1.01 -2.72
N GLU A 267 -20.89 0.90 -1.65
CA GLU A 267 -21.48 -0.38 -1.25
C GLU A 267 -22.54 -0.88 -2.25
N ALA A 268 -23.23 0.04 -2.93
CA ALA A 268 -24.17 -0.33 -3.99
C ALA A 268 -23.47 -0.74 -5.30
N CYS A 269 -22.36 -0.08 -5.65
CA CYS A 269 -21.65 -0.28 -6.91
C CYS A 269 -20.59 -1.38 -6.86
N SER A 270 -19.97 -1.63 -5.71
CA SER A 270 -18.82 -2.53 -5.57
C SER A 270 -19.16 -3.74 -4.69
N PRO A 271 -19.34 -4.95 -5.27
CA PRO A 271 -19.68 -6.15 -4.52
C PRO A 271 -18.69 -6.49 -3.41
N VAL A 272 -17.41 -6.17 -3.59
CA VAL A 272 -16.36 -6.39 -2.57
C VAL A 272 -16.63 -5.63 -1.26
N ALA A 273 -17.23 -4.44 -1.31
CA ALA A 273 -17.55 -3.68 -0.11
C ALA A 273 -18.54 -4.45 0.77
N LYS A 274 -19.59 -5.03 0.17
CA LYS A 274 -20.55 -5.90 0.87
C LYS A 274 -19.91 -7.24 1.27
N GLY A 275 -19.12 -7.84 0.38
CA GLY A 275 -18.44 -9.12 0.62
C GLY A 275 -17.49 -9.10 1.81
N LEU A 276 -16.95 -7.93 2.16
CA LEU A 276 -16.09 -7.71 3.32
C LEU A 276 -16.84 -7.11 4.53
N GLY A 277 -18.17 -7.24 4.58
CA GLY A 277 -19.00 -6.87 5.73
C GLY A 277 -19.76 -5.55 5.60
N GLY A 278 -19.60 -4.79 4.51
CA GLY A 278 -20.28 -3.50 4.31
C GLY A 278 -19.89 -2.45 5.36
N SER A 279 -20.70 -1.41 5.50
CA SER A 279 -20.43 -0.31 6.44
C SER A 279 -21.53 -0.05 7.49
N THR A 280 -22.67 -0.73 7.40
CA THR A 280 -23.90 -0.30 8.10
C THR A 280 -24.24 -1.09 9.36
N GLN A 281 -23.76 -2.34 9.50
CA GLN A 281 -24.04 -3.17 10.68
C GLN A 281 -23.06 -2.87 11.81
N GLY A 282 -23.56 -2.53 13.00
CA GLY A 282 -22.74 -2.24 14.19
C GLY A 282 -23.18 -0.98 14.94
N THR A 283 -22.33 -0.43 15.81
CA THR A 283 -22.57 0.82 16.55
C THR A 283 -21.29 1.64 16.65
N THR A 284 -21.36 2.92 17.01
CA THR A 284 -20.16 3.68 17.33
C THR A 284 -19.48 3.12 18.58
N SER A 285 -18.15 3.28 18.66
CA SER A 285 -17.37 2.92 19.84
C SER A 285 -16.52 4.11 20.31
N SER A 286 -16.31 4.20 21.63
CA SER A 286 -15.40 5.15 22.27
C SER A 286 -14.00 4.57 22.52
N LYS A 287 -13.79 3.28 22.24
CA LYS A 287 -12.49 2.62 22.44
C LYS A 287 -11.49 3.06 21.37
N ALA A 288 -10.22 3.02 21.78
CA ALA A 288 -9.13 3.17 20.83
C ALA A 288 -8.80 1.82 20.22
N PHE A 289 -8.47 1.80 18.94
CA PHE A 289 -7.94 0.66 18.21
C PHE A 289 -6.51 1.00 17.84
N PHE A 290 -5.54 0.23 18.35
CA PHE A 290 -4.11 0.50 18.13
C PHE A 290 -3.72 1.95 18.49
N GLY A 291 -4.31 2.49 19.55
CA GLY A 291 -4.07 3.86 20.01
C GLY A 291 -4.88 4.96 19.31
N VAL A 292 -5.69 4.64 18.29
CA VAL A 292 -6.49 5.61 17.52
C VAL A 292 -7.97 5.50 17.87
N ARG A 293 -8.65 6.63 18.09
CA ARG A 293 -10.10 6.68 18.34
C ARG A 293 -10.87 7.10 17.08
N PHE A 294 -12.03 6.49 16.87
CA PHE A 294 -12.88 6.72 15.70
C PHE A 294 -14.30 7.12 16.14
N THR A 295 -14.44 8.21 16.89
CA THR A 295 -15.66 8.58 17.61
C THR A 295 -16.89 8.77 16.74
N ASN A 296 -16.69 9.15 15.47
CA ASN A 296 -17.78 9.43 14.52
C ASN A 296 -18.01 8.27 13.53
N ASN A 297 -17.24 7.19 13.63
CA ASN A 297 -17.35 6.04 12.74
C ASN A 297 -18.11 4.91 13.40
N ARG A 298 -18.89 4.21 12.59
CA ARG A 298 -19.53 2.96 13.01
C ARG A 298 -18.45 1.90 13.13
N CYS A 299 -18.39 1.24 14.28
CA CYS A 299 -17.61 0.04 14.46
C CYS A 299 -18.40 -1.13 13.88
N VAL A 300 -17.97 -1.60 12.70
CA VAL A 300 -18.69 -2.56 11.89
C VAL A 300 -18.50 -3.97 12.41
N THR A 301 -19.61 -4.68 12.64
CA THR A 301 -19.65 -6.02 13.28
C THR A 301 -20.09 -7.13 12.32
N ALA A 302 -20.12 -6.88 11.02
CA ALA A 302 -20.34 -7.93 10.03
C ALA A 302 -19.01 -8.60 9.65
N SER A 303 -19.03 -9.90 9.36
CA SER A 303 -17.81 -10.65 9.03
C SER A 303 -17.13 -10.13 7.75
N PRO A 304 -15.78 -10.06 7.72
CA PRO A 304 -14.85 -10.52 8.76
C PRO A 304 -14.49 -9.45 9.81
N ALA A 305 -15.07 -8.24 9.74
CA ALA A 305 -14.72 -7.14 10.64
C ALA A 305 -14.97 -7.46 12.12
N ASN A 306 -15.93 -8.34 12.43
CA ASN A 306 -16.23 -8.77 13.80
C ASN A 306 -15.15 -9.62 14.47
N HIS A 307 -14.08 -9.99 13.76
CA HIS A 307 -12.95 -10.71 14.34
C HIS A 307 -11.81 -9.77 14.76
N MET A 308 -11.88 -8.49 14.39
CA MET A 308 -10.81 -7.53 14.69
C MET A 308 -10.74 -7.20 16.18
N CYS A 309 -9.53 -7.34 16.72
CA CYS A 309 -9.15 -6.94 18.07
C CYS A 309 -7.77 -6.28 18.04
N ASP A 310 -7.52 -5.31 18.92
CA ASP A 310 -6.22 -4.66 19.06
C ASP A 310 -5.29 -5.34 20.09
N GLY A 311 -5.63 -6.56 20.51
CA GLY A 311 -4.92 -7.31 21.56
C GLY A 311 -5.39 -7.00 22.99
N SER A 312 -6.35 -6.09 23.18
CA SER A 312 -6.96 -5.84 24.50
C SER A 312 -7.94 -6.95 24.92
N SER A 313 -8.01 -7.24 26.22
CA SER A 313 -8.96 -8.20 26.80
C SER A 313 -10.42 -7.78 26.70
N THR A 314 -10.68 -6.50 26.39
CA THR A 314 -12.01 -5.90 26.25
C THR A 314 -12.30 -5.50 24.80
N CYS A 315 -11.74 -6.22 23.83
CA CYS A 315 -11.93 -6.00 22.40
C CYS A 315 -13.40 -5.84 21.97
N ASP A 316 -13.69 -4.80 21.17
CA ASP A 316 -15.04 -4.52 20.63
C ASP A 316 -15.46 -5.41 19.47
N ARG A 317 -14.53 -6.19 18.89
CA ARG A 317 -14.82 -7.14 17.81
C ARG A 317 -15.50 -6.45 16.63
N CYS A 318 -14.81 -5.46 16.07
CA CYS A 318 -15.30 -4.66 14.96
C CYS A 318 -14.18 -3.86 14.30
N VAL A 319 -14.46 -3.36 13.09
CA VAL A 319 -13.60 -2.41 12.37
C VAL A 319 -14.33 -1.08 12.20
N PRO A 320 -13.79 0.05 12.68
CA PRO A 320 -14.37 1.36 12.41
C PRO A 320 -14.32 1.72 10.92
N ARG A 321 -15.47 1.97 10.28
CA ARG A 321 -15.56 2.30 8.84
C ARG A 321 -16.28 3.62 8.58
N GLY A 322 -15.96 4.26 7.45
CA GLY A 322 -16.82 5.28 6.85
C GLY A 322 -18.12 4.66 6.34
N ASN A 323 -19.15 5.48 6.10
CA ASN A 323 -20.46 4.97 5.66
C ASN A 323 -20.51 4.77 4.14
N TRP A 324 -19.92 3.68 3.65
CA TRP A 324 -19.87 3.30 2.24
C TRP A 324 -21.24 3.12 1.57
N ALA A 325 -22.30 2.87 2.35
CA ALA A 325 -23.67 2.83 1.85
C ALA A 325 -24.21 4.19 1.39
N SER A 326 -23.61 5.30 1.85
CA SER A 326 -23.95 6.67 1.44
C SER A 326 -22.79 7.43 0.78
N THR A 327 -21.59 6.85 0.70
CA THR A 327 -20.44 7.44 0.02
C THR A 327 -20.48 7.08 -1.46
N ALA A 328 -20.51 8.06 -2.35
CA ALA A 328 -20.48 7.83 -3.80
C ALA A 328 -19.14 7.23 -4.28
N MET A 329 -19.14 6.61 -5.47
CA MET A 329 -17.90 6.37 -6.19
C MET A 329 -17.27 7.71 -6.59
N VAL A 330 -15.96 7.75 -6.79
CA VAL A 330 -15.21 8.98 -7.12
C VAL A 330 -14.61 8.92 -8.52
N ALA A 331 -14.39 10.07 -9.16
CA ALA A 331 -13.85 10.16 -10.53
C ALA A 331 -12.48 9.47 -10.69
N ASP A 332 -11.67 9.46 -9.63
CA ASP A 332 -10.36 8.78 -9.57
C ASP A 332 -10.45 7.25 -9.73
N MET A 333 -11.65 6.67 -9.61
CA MET A 333 -11.89 5.25 -9.91
C MET A 333 -12.04 4.97 -11.41
N SER A 334 -12.11 5.99 -12.27
CA SER A 334 -12.26 5.82 -13.72
C SER A 334 -11.00 5.27 -14.39
N ILE A 335 -11.18 4.65 -15.56
CA ILE A 335 -10.05 4.23 -16.40
C ILE A 335 -9.20 5.43 -16.88
N ASP A 336 -9.84 6.58 -17.13
CA ASP A 336 -9.17 7.78 -17.63
C ASP A 336 -8.23 8.39 -16.59
N SER A 337 -8.69 8.46 -15.34
CA SER A 337 -7.85 8.90 -14.22
C SER A 337 -6.72 7.90 -13.99
N VAL A 338 -7.01 6.60 -13.84
CA VAL A 338 -5.98 5.55 -13.65
C VAL A 338 -4.92 5.58 -14.76
N ARG A 339 -5.32 5.68 -16.03
CA ARG A 339 -4.39 5.77 -17.16
C ARG A 339 -3.51 7.02 -17.05
N SER A 340 -4.10 8.17 -16.73
CA SER A 340 -3.34 9.42 -16.58
C SER A 340 -2.24 9.28 -15.52
N ARG A 341 -2.53 8.60 -14.41
CA ARG A 341 -1.56 8.38 -13.32
C ARG A 341 -0.41 7.46 -13.74
N LEU A 342 -0.69 6.50 -14.61
CA LEU A 342 0.30 5.54 -15.11
C LEU A 342 1.21 6.10 -16.20
N PHE A 343 0.67 6.92 -17.11
CA PHE A 343 1.36 7.26 -18.36
C PHE A 343 1.57 8.76 -18.60
N SER A 344 0.92 9.64 -17.85
CA SER A 344 1.06 11.10 -17.98
C SER A 344 1.81 11.76 -16.82
N SER A 345 2.21 10.99 -15.80
CA SER A 345 2.82 11.51 -14.56
C SER A 345 4.35 11.60 -14.58
N GLY A 346 4.99 11.01 -15.60
CA GLY A 346 6.44 10.94 -15.73
C GLY A 346 6.87 9.70 -16.50
N THR A 347 8.19 9.53 -16.67
CA THR A 347 8.74 8.40 -17.44
C THR A 347 9.52 7.40 -16.60
N ASP A 348 9.84 7.73 -15.35
CA ASP A 348 10.52 6.88 -14.37
C ASP A 348 9.54 6.34 -13.31
N ILE A 349 9.93 5.27 -12.62
CA ILE A 349 9.08 4.60 -11.64
C ILE A 349 8.82 5.45 -10.38
N ALA A 350 9.73 6.35 -10.01
CA ALA A 350 9.52 7.19 -8.84
C ALA A 350 8.39 8.19 -9.06
N ALA A 351 8.33 8.81 -10.25
CA ALA A 351 7.22 9.69 -10.65
C ALA A 351 5.89 8.93 -10.71
N VAL A 352 5.87 7.74 -11.31
CA VAL A 352 4.65 6.92 -11.42
C VAL A 352 4.20 6.40 -10.05
N SER A 353 5.13 5.96 -9.21
CA SER A 353 4.84 5.54 -7.82
C SER A 353 4.18 6.67 -7.04
N LYS A 354 4.75 7.88 -7.09
CA LYS A 354 4.17 9.07 -6.45
C LYS A 354 2.76 9.38 -7.00
N SER A 355 2.58 9.25 -8.31
CA SER A 355 1.29 9.51 -8.93
C SER A 355 0.23 8.52 -8.48
N ILE A 356 0.53 7.21 -8.49
CA ILE A 356 -0.38 6.16 -8.02
C ILE A 356 -0.70 6.32 -6.53
N GLU A 357 0.31 6.63 -5.71
CA GLU A 357 0.14 6.90 -4.28
C GLU A 357 -0.81 8.10 -4.05
N THR A 358 -0.68 9.16 -4.84
CA THR A 358 -1.54 10.35 -4.71
C THR A 358 -2.97 10.07 -5.20
N SER A 359 -3.11 9.40 -6.35
CA SER A 359 -4.38 8.97 -6.89
C SER A 359 -4.13 7.73 -7.77
N PRO A 360 -4.87 6.63 -7.57
CA PRO A 360 -6.10 6.54 -6.76
C PRO A 360 -5.87 6.22 -5.27
N HIS A 361 -4.65 5.84 -4.82
CA HIS A 361 -4.43 5.29 -3.47
C HIS A 361 -4.92 6.21 -2.33
N ASN A 362 -4.37 7.41 -2.21
CA ASN A 362 -4.73 8.34 -1.13
C ASN A 362 -6.20 8.76 -1.20
N VAL A 363 -6.73 8.98 -2.42
CA VAL A 363 -8.14 9.36 -2.62
C VAL A 363 -9.07 8.27 -2.11
N LEU A 364 -8.77 7.00 -2.37
CA LEU A 364 -9.60 5.88 -1.93
C LEU A 364 -9.52 5.65 -0.41
N HIS A 365 -8.34 5.80 0.20
CA HIS A 365 -8.22 5.78 1.66
C HIS A 365 -9.06 6.87 2.32
N ASP A 366 -8.98 8.11 1.81
CA ASP A 366 -9.77 9.23 2.33
C ASP A 366 -11.27 9.01 2.14
N THR A 367 -11.68 8.57 0.93
CA THR A 367 -13.08 8.30 0.56
C THR A 367 -13.70 7.21 1.43
N LEU A 368 -12.96 6.14 1.72
CA LEU A 368 -13.46 5.02 2.53
C LEU A 368 -13.62 5.41 4.01
N GLY A 369 -12.89 6.41 4.51
CA GLY A 369 -13.04 6.91 5.87
C GLY A 369 -12.69 5.86 6.95
N GLY A 370 -13.00 6.17 8.21
CA GLY A 370 -12.77 5.26 9.34
C GLY A 370 -11.31 4.81 9.43
N ALA A 371 -11.09 3.52 9.63
CA ALA A 371 -9.77 2.91 9.67
C ALA A 371 -8.98 3.13 8.38
N MET A 372 -9.61 3.01 7.21
CA MET A 372 -8.96 3.17 5.90
C MET A 372 -8.33 4.57 5.73
N ARG A 373 -8.89 5.59 6.38
CA ARG A 373 -8.35 6.96 6.31
C ARG A 373 -7.11 7.20 7.16
N ASN A 374 -6.79 6.29 8.09
CA ASN A 374 -5.62 6.45 8.95
C ASN A 374 -4.39 5.75 8.35
N VAL A 375 -3.34 6.53 8.07
CA VAL A 375 -2.09 6.04 7.46
C VAL A 375 -1.35 5.00 8.27
N GLY A 376 -1.50 4.95 9.59
CA GLY A 376 -0.82 3.95 10.41
C GLY A 376 -1.59 2.64 10.45
N VAL A 377 -2.91 2.74 10.70
CA VAL A 377 -3.72 1.59 11.11
C VAL A 377 -4.72 1.10 10.07
N SER A 378 -4.72 1.66 8.85
CA SER A 378 -5.60 1.23 7.75
C SER A 378 -5.57 -0.27 7.43
N PRO A 379 -4.46 -1.04 7.61
CA PRO A 379 -4.50 -2.49 7.42
C PRO A 379 -5.41 -3.26 8.38
N MET A 380 -5.96 -2.61 9.41
CA MET A 380 -6.97 -3.28 10.24
C MET A 380 -8.25 -3.57 9.44
N ASP A 381 -8.53 -2.80 8.39
CA ASP A 381 -9.66 -3.06 7.51
C ASP A 381 -9.24 -4.05 6.40
N PRO A 382 -9.94 -5.20 6.26
CA PRO A 382 -9.73 -6.13 5.15
C PRO A 382 -9.72 -5.48 3.76
N MET A 383 -10.44 -4.37 3.58
CA MET A 383 -10.46 -3.61 2.33
C MET A 383 -9.07 -3.11 1.92
N PHE A 384 -8.17 -2.85 2.88
CA PHE A 384 -6.79 -2.43 2.64
C PHE A 384 -6.08 -3.36 1.67
N TYR A 385 -6.13 -4.67 1.95
CA TYR A 385 -5.38 -5.67 1.19
C TYR A 385 -5.90 -5.80 -0.25
N VAL A 386 -7.21 -5.70 -0.43
CA VAL A 386 -7.83 -5.77 -1.76
C VAL A 386 -7.55 -4.51 -2.56
N HIS A 387 -7.61 -3.33 -1.93
CA HIS A 387 -7.25 -2.05 -2.54
C HIS A 387 -5.77 -2.00 -2.96
N HIS A 388 -4.87 -2.41 -2.06
CA HIS A 388 -3.42 -2.43 -2.34
C HIS A 388 -3.03 -3.50 -3.36
N THR A 389 -3.78 -4.59 -3.48
CA THR A 389 -3.61 -5.54 -4.59
C THR A 389 -3.95 -4.89 -5.94
N THR A 390 -4.87 -3.93 -5.98
CA THR A 390 -5.07 -3.09 -7.18
C THR A 390 -3.86 -2.19 -7.44
N MET A 391 -3.27 -1.55 -6.43
CA MET A 391 -2.05 -0.72 -6.62
C MET A 391 -0.90 -1.56 -7.18
N ASP A 392 -0.75 -2.78 -6.70
CA ASP A 392 0.22 -3.75 -7.20
C ASP A 392 -0.04 -4.17 -8.67
N LEU A 393 -1.31 -4.32 -9.05
CA LEU A 393 -1.72 -4.54 -10.44
C LEU A 393 -1.39 -3.32 -11.32
N LEU A 394 -1.62 -2.09 -10.84
CA LEU A 394 -1.27 -0.88 -11.61
C LEU A 394 0.25 -0.79 -11.85
N HIS A 395 1.06 -1.10 -10.85
CA HIS A 395 2.51 -1.23 -11.03
C HIS A 395 2.87 -2.31 -12.05
N THR A 396 2.17 -3.45 -12.02
CA THR A 396 2.36 -4.54 -12.99
C THR A 396 2.04 -4.10 -14.43
N ILE A 397 0.97 -3.34 -14.63
CA ILE A 397 0.62 -2.75 -15.93
C ILE A 397 1.72 -1.79 -16.40
N PHE A 398 2.20 -0.91 -15.52
CA PHE A 398 3.30 -0.01 -15.85
C PHE A 398 4.57 -0.79 -16.25
N TYR A 399 4.93 -1.81 -15.47
CA TYR A 399 6.11 -2.64 -15.74
C TYR A 399 6.02 -3.31 -17.11
N HIS A 400 4.88 -3.94 -17.42
CA HIS A 400 4.61 -4.55 -18.73
C HIS A 400 4.76 -3.53 -19.86
N CYS A 401 4.23 -2.32 -19.69
CA CYS A 401 4.21 -1.33 -20.76
C CYS A 401 5.52 -0.57 -20.96
N ARG A 402 6.31 -0.38 -19.89
CA ARG A 402 7.46 0.55 -19.90
C ARG A 402 8.80 -0.10 -19.60
N VAL A 403 8.82 -1.30 -19.03
CA VAL A 403 10.04 -1.97 -18.56
C VAL A 403 10.28 -3.28 -19.30
N GLU A 404 9.24 -4.11 -19.43
CA GLU A 404 9.35 -5.41 -20.12
C GLU A 404 9.89 -5.30 -21.56
N PRO A 405 9.47 -4.33 -22.41
CA PRO A 405 10.00 -4.20 -23.77
C PRO A 405 11.49 -3.83 -23.82
N LEU A 406 12.06 -3.34 -22.72
CA LEU A 406 13.48 -3.03 -22.62
C LEU A 406 14.35 -4.28 -22.42
N ASN A 407 13.74 -5.42 -22.10
CA ASN A 407 14.42 -6.71 -21.90
C ASN A 407 15.65 -6.59 -20.98
N LEU A 408 15.46 -5.95 -19.82
CA LEU A 408 16.55 -5.65 -18.88
C LEU A 408 17.02 -6.93 -18.17
N ASN A 409 18.35 -7.14 -18.15
CA ASN A 409 18.98 -8.06 -17.20
C ASN A 409 19.04 -7.44 -15.78
N ASP A 410 19.57 -8.16 -14.80
CA ASP A 410 19.65 -7.69 -13.41
C ASP A 410 20.34 -6.34 -13.24
N SER A 411 21.46 -6.13 -13.94
CA SER A 411 22.16 -4.84 -13.91
C SER A 411 21.27 -3.73 -14.48
N GLY A 412 20.60 -3.99 -15.61
CA GLY A 412 19.64 -3.07 -16.19
C GLY A 412 18.48 -2.76 -15.26
N ARG A 413 17.93 -3.76 -14.54
CA ARG A 413 16.85 -3.57 -13.56
C ARG A 413 17.27 -2.69 -12.38
N GLN A 414 18.55 -2.69 -12.02
CA GLN A 414 19.10 -1.86 -10.96
C GLN A 414 19.35 -0.41 -11.40
N THR A 415 19.73 -0.19 -12.67
CA THR A 415 20.20 1.13 -13.14
C THR A 415 19.19 1.88 -14.01
N ASN A 416 18.21 1.19 -14.61
CA ASN A 416 17.22 1.84 -15.46
C ASN A 416 16.13 2.48 -14.60
N SER A 417 15.94 3.80 -14.76
CA SER A 417 14.99 4.60 -13.96
C SER A 417 13.53 4.18 -14.11
N LYS A 418 13.16 3.45 -15.17
CA LYS A 418 11.82 2.86 -15.32
C LYS A 418 11.63 1.61 -14.49
N SER A 419 12.69 0.86 -14.23
CA SER A 419 12.66 -0.33 -13.39
C SER A 419 12.83 0.04 -11.92
N PHE A 420 13.86 0.83 -11.61
CA PHE A 420 14.10 1.34 -10.26
C PHE A 420 14.73 2.73 -10.31
N GLN A 421 14.23 3.65 -9.49
CA GLN A 421 14.79 4.98 -9.31
C GLN A 421 14.88 5.28 -7.82
N GLY A 422 16.11 5.42 -7.31
CA GLY A 422 16.37 5.71 -5.91
C GLY A 422 16.01 7.15 -5.50
N CYS A 423 15.84 7.36 -4.21
CA CYS A 423 15.53 8.65 -3.61
C CYS A 423 16.05 8.75 -2.17
N ARG A 424 15.97 9.94 -1.58
CA ARG A 424 16.13 10.15 -0.15
C ARG A 424 14.78 9.91 0.53
N THR A 425 14.71 8.98 1.47
CA THR A 425 13.50 8.69 2.24
C THR A 425 13.31 9.70 3.36
N ASN A 426 12.10 9.77 3.88
CA ASN A 426 11.75 10.60 5.03
C ASN A 426 12.38 10.09 6.35
N ASN A 427 12.92 8.87 6.36
CA ASN A 427 13.75 8.38 7.48
C ASN A 427 15.16 9.00 7.50
N GLY A 428 15.54 9.78 6.47
CA GLY A 428 16.81 10.50 6.43
C GLY A 428 17.96 9.76 5.75
N TYR A 429 17.69 8.65 5.05
CA TYR A 429 18.69 7.86 4.32
C TYR A 429 18.38 7.81 2.82
N ASN A 430 19.41 7.58 2.01
CA ASN A 430 19.26 7.36 0.57
C ASN A 430 19.02 5.87 0.31
N VAL A 431 17.98 5.55 -0.45
CA VAL A 431 17.70 4.18 -0.89
C VAL A 431 18.05 4.02 -2.36
N GLY A 432 18.80 2.95 -2.66
CA GLY A 432 19.16 2.52 -4.01
C GLY A 432 18.59 1.14 -4.31
N ALA A 433 18.81 0.66 -5.53
CA ALA A 433 18.22 -0.58 -6.02
C ALA A 433 18.53 -1.78 -5.11
N THR A 434 19.76 -1.85 -4.60
CA THR A 434 20.29 -2.94 -3.76
C THR A 434 20.18 -2.65 -2.26
N SER A 435 19.62 -1.52 -1.86
CA SER A 435 19.35 -1.22 -0.44
C SER A 435 18.39 -2.25 0.14
N SER A 436 18.64 -2.66 1.37
CA SER A 436 17.72 -3.49 2.14
C SER A 436 16.44 -2.72 2.44
N LEU A 437 15.30 -3.36 2.19
CA LEU A 437 13.97 -2.83 2.49
C LEU A 437 13.70 -2.93 4.01
N THR A 438 13.37 -1.79 4.62
CA THR A 438 13.02 -1.65 6.03
C THR A 438 11.55 -2.03 6.24
N MET A 439 11.33 -3.17 6.90
CA MET A 439 9.99 -3.58 7.34
C MET A 439 10.11 -4.16 8.74
N ARG A 440 9.59 -3.42 9.72
CA ARG A 440 9.72 -3.71 11.14
C ARG A 440 8.35 -3.92 11.75
N VAL A 441 8.31 -4.59 12.89
CA VAL A 441 7.09 -4.83 13.65
C VAL A 441 7.34 -4.62 15.14
N GLY A 442 6.35 -4.03 15.81
CA GLY A 442 6.41 -3.72 17.23
C GLY A 442 5.69 -2.40 17.54
N GLY A 443 5.45 -2.16 18.83
CA GLY A 443 4.99 -0.84 19.28
C GLY A 443 6.14 0.18 19.27
N THR A 444 5.90 1.33 19.92
CA THR A 444 6.91 2.40 20.06
C THR A 444 8.17 1.98 20.84
N GLN A 445 8.15 0.82 21.50
CA GLN A 445 9.27 0.28 22.25
C GLN A 445 9.84 -0.95 21.52
N ASN A 446 11.13 -0.86 21.17
CA ASN A 446 11.96 -1.93 20.59
C ASN A 446 11.37 -2.64 19.35
N PRO A 447 11.11 -1.93 18.23
CA PRO A 447 10.66 -2.59 17.02
C PRO A 447 11.76 -3.48 16.44
N VAL A 448 11.41 -4.70 16.05
CA VAL A 448 12.31 -5.66 15.42
C VAL A 448 12.07 -5.72 13.92
N ASP A 449 13.05 -6.23 13.17
CA ASP A 449 12.83 -6.58 11.77
C ASP A 449 11.71 -7.62 11.66
N VAL A 450 10.84 -7.48 10.66
CA VAL A 450 9.66 -8.34 10.49
C VAL A 450 10.02 -9.83 10.45
N THR A 451 11.18 -10.19 9.87
CA THR A 451 11.62 -11.58 9.75
C THR A 451 11.96 -12.24 11.09
N ARG A 452 12.15 -11.43 12.14
CA ARG A 452 12.45 -11.88 13.51
C ARG A 452 11.22 -11.98 14.40
N ASP A 453 10.04 -11.56 13.94
CA ASP A 453 8.81 -11.72 14.73
C ASP A 453 8.41 -13.20 14.83
N PRO A 454 8.14 -13.71 16.04
CA PRO A 454 7.89 -15.13 16.26
C PRO A 454 6.57 -15.63 15.67
N LEU A 455 5.62 -14.73 15.36
CA LEU A 455 4.31 -15.11 14.85
C LEU A 455 4.23 -15.04 13.32
N ILE A 456 4.81 -13.98 12.73
CA ILE A 456 4.69 -13.71 11.30
C ILE A 456 6.01 -13.71 10.53
N GLY A 457 7.17 -13.73 11.20
CA GLY A 457 8.47 -13.54 10.54
C GLY A 457 8.79 -14.59 9.49
N GLN A 458 8.39 -15.84 9.71
CA GLN A 458 8.55 -16.93 8.74
C GLN A 458 7.95 -16.63 7.35
N PHE A 459 6.92 -15.79 7.28
CA PHE A 459 6.25 -15.46 6.01
C PHE A 459 7.04 -14.44 5.15
N PHE A 460 8.08 -13.85 5.73
CA PHE A 460 8.93 -12.84 5.10
C PHE A 460 10.38 -13.32 4.85
N GLN A 461 10.80 -14.43 5.46
CA GLN A 461 12.20 -14.89 5.41
C GLN A 461 12.68 -15.21 4.00
N GLU A 462 11.83 -15.79 3.15
CA GLU A 462 12.16 -16.15 1.77
C GLU A 462 11.85 -15.02 0.77
N LEU A 463 11.26 -13.91 1.21
CA LEU A 463 10.92 -12.81 0.31
C LEU A 463 12.16 -11.98 -0.01
N PRO A 464 12.32 -11.53 -1.27
CA PRO A 464 13.41 -10.63 -1.64
C PRO A 464 13.43 -9.38 -0.77
N ASN A 465 14.65 -8.92 -0.46
CA ASN A 465 14.85 -7.75 0.41
C ASN A 465 15.45 -6.55 -0.31
N GLN A 466 15.83 -6.68 -1.58
CA GLN A 466 16.33 -5.57 -2.40
C GLN A 466 15.26 -5.09 -3.36
N TYR A 467 15.16 -3.78 -3.55
CA TYR A 467 14.05 -3.18 -4.30
C TYR A 467 13.99 -3.61 -5.77
N TYR A 468 15.13 -3.77 -6.47
CA TYR A 468 15.11 -4.20 -7.87
C TYR A 468 14.52 -5.60 -8.06
N GLN A 469 14.59 -6.45 -7.03
CA GLN A 469 14.04 -7.82 -7.05
C GLN A 469 12.51 -7.82 -6.92
N LEU A 470 11.91 -6.69 -6.53
CA LEU A 470 10.46 -6.54 -6.33
C LEU A 470 9.78 -5.91 -7.56
N THR A 471 10.51 -5.68 -8.65
CA THR A 471 10.02 -4.91 -9.81
C THR A 471 9.01 -5.69 -10.67
N ASP A 472 9.19 -7.00 -10.84
CA ASP A 472 8.29 -7.88 -11.61
C ASP A 472 7.56 -8.87 -10.69
N ALA A 473 6.23 -8.91 -10.77
CA ALA A 473 5.39 -9.85 -10.03
C ALA A 473 5.69 -11.32 -10.37
N ARG A 474 6.00 -11.61 -11.64
CA ARG A 474 6.26 -12.98 -12.13
C ARG A 474 7.54 -13.56 -11.54
N ALA A 475 8.56 -12.72 -11.35
CA ALA A 475 9.80 -13.08 -10.67
C ALA A 475 9.59 -13.43 -9.18
N LEU A 476 8.47 -13.01 -8.61
CA LEU A 476 8.08 -13.27 -7.23
C LEU A 476 7.11 -14.46 -7.11
N GLY A 477 6.85 -15.17 -8.21
CA GLY A 477 6.07 -16.41 -8.21
C GLY A 477 4.56 -16.20 -8.28
N TYR A 478 4.06 -15.03 -8.72
CA TYR A 478 2.63 -14.78 -8.90
C TYR A 478 2.31 -13.97 -10.16
N SER A 479 1.07 -14.06 -10.63
CA SER A 479 0.56 -13.26 -11.74
C SER A 479 -0.87 -12.80 -11.49
N TYR A 480 -1.47 -12.20 -12.51
CA TYR A 480 -2.80 -11.62 -12.48
C TYR A 480 -3.65 -12.20 -13.61
N GLU A 481 -4.92 -12.49 -13.31
CA GLU A 481 -5.98 -12.51 -14.32
C GLU A 481 -6.58 -11.11 -14.42
N ILE A 482 -6.40 -10.46 -15.56
CA ILE A 482 -6.80 -9.06 -15.79
C ILE A 482 -7.98 -9.05 -16.76
N LYS A 483 -9.03 -8.29 -16.45
CA LYS A 483 -10.27 -8.20 -17.24
C LYS A 483 -10.63 -6.77 -17.60
N GLY A 484 -11.58 -6.65 -18.52
CA GLY A 484 -12.27 -5.39 -18.80
C GLY A 484 -11.32 -4.26 -19.23
N LEU A 485 -11.58 -3.07 -18.73
CA LEU A 485 -10.81 -1.87 -19.09
C LEU A 485 -9.35 -1.90 -18.59
N LEU A 486 -9.07 -2.56 -17.46
CA LEU A 486 -7.69 -2.77 -17.01
C LEU A 486 -6.95 -3.77 -17.91
N GLY A 487 -7.65 -4.78 -18.44
CA GLY A 487 -7.10 -5.71 -19.43
C GLY A 487 -6.82 -5.03 -20.78
N ASP A 488 -7.72 -4.14 -21.21
CA ASP A 488 -7.49 -3.28 -22.39
C ASP A 488 -6.27 -2.39 -22.19
N LEU A 489 -6.14 -1.77 -21.01
CA LEU A 489 -5.00 -0.93 -20.65
C LEU A 489 -3.69 -1.71 -20.62
N TYR A 490 -3.69 -2.92 -20.06
CA TYR A 490 -2.53 -3.80 -20.11
C TYR A 490 -2.14 -4.14 -21.55
N THR A 491 -3.11 -4.44 -22.41
CA THR A 491 -2.85 -4.85 -23.80
C THR A 491 -2.37 -3.70 -24.69
N LYS A 492 -2.95 -2.52 -24.54
CA LYS A 492 -2.69 -1.36 -25.41
C LYS A 492 -1.68 -0.37 -24.85
N CYS A 493 -1.38 -0.45 -23.55
CA CYS A 493 -0.52 0.48 -22.85
C CYS A 493 -0.96 1.96 -23.07
N ASP A 494 -0.04 2.83 -23.50
CA ASP A 494 -0.33 4.24 -23.82
C ASP A 494 -0.89 4.44 -25.25
N GLY A 495 -1.10 3.38 -26.02
CA GLY A 495 -1.47 3.44 -27.44
C GLY A 495 -0.27 3.45 -28.40
N THR A 496 0.97 3.31 -27.90
CA THR A 496 2.18 3.20 -28.74
C THR A 496 2.41 1.80 -29.33
N SER A 497 1.66 0.79 -28.89
CA SER A 497 1.64 -0.50 -29.58
C SER A 497 0.83 -0.37 -30.87
N THR A 498 1.52 0.00 -31.94
CA THR A 498 1.05 -0.19 -33.33
C THR A 498 0.83 -1.68 -33.67
N GLU A 499 1.20 -2.57 -32.77
CA GLU A 499 0.75 -3.94 -32.80
C GLU A 499 -0.66 -4.07 -32.23
N SER A 500 -1.62 -3.96 -33.15
CA SER A 500 -2.71 -4.93 -33.24
C SER A 500 -2.11 -6.34 -33.35
N THR A 501 -1.48 -6.82 -32.29
CA THR A 501 -1.29 -8.26 -32.10
C THR A 501 -2.66 -8.74 -31.74
N SER A 502 -3.41 -9.09 -32.79
CA SER A 502 -4.52 -10.01 -32.83
C SER A 502 -4.62 -10.75 -31.51
N MET A 503 -5.77 -10.64 -30.82
CA MET A 503 -6.15 -11.50 -29.71
C MET A 503 -5.41 -12.83 -29.83
N LYS A 504 -4.32 -13.02 -29.08
CA LYS A 504 -3.87 -14.36 -28.78
C LYS A 504 -5.01 -14.88 -27.93
N SER A 505 -5.94 -15.51 -28.63
CA SER A 505 -7.01 -16.31 -28.07
C SER A 505 -6.39 -17.05 -26.90
N ALA A 506 -6.84 -16.71 -25.69
CA ALA A 506 -6.54 -17.45 -24.50
C ALA A 506 -7.24 -18.81 -24.65
N THR A 507 -6.66 -19.66 -25.48
CA THR A 507 -7.01 -21.06 -25.66
C THR A 507 -5.75 -21.86 -25.39
N GLU A 508 -5.78 -22.51 -24.23
CA GLU A 508 -5.07 -23.72 -23.85
C GLU A 508 -3.54 -23.64 -23.59
N SER A 509 -3.24 -24.00 -22.34
CA SER A 509 -2.03 -24.49 -21.72
C SER A 509 -0.86 -25.03 -22.57
N VAL A 510 0.34 -24.62 -22.12
CA VAL A 510 1.63 -25.35 -21.98
C VAL A 510 2.41 -25.70 -23.26
N ALA A 511 3.60 -25.11 -23.37
CA ALA A 511 4.77 -25.80 -23.94
C ALA A 511 6.08 -25.31 -23.27
N VAL A 512 6.74 -26.24 -22.60
CA VAL A 512 8.14 -26.18 -22.16
C VAL A 512 9.03 -26.30 -23.40
N ASN A 513 9.94 -25.34 -23.62
CA ASN A 513 11.33 -25.60 -24.04
C ASN A 513 12.19 -24.32 -24.13
N SER A 514 13.07 -24.20 -23.13
CA SER A 514 14.53 -23.94 -23.22
C SER A 514 15.05 -22.86 -24.19
N THR A 515 15.45 -21.70 -23.66
CA THR A 515 16.85 -21.27 -23.40
C THR A 515 16.90 -19.75 -23.16
N THR A 516 16.46 -19.34 -21.99
CA THR A 516 16.74 -18.10 -21.23
C THR A 516 16.13 -18.39 -19.85
N GLU A 517 16.52 -17.73 -18.76
CA GLU A 517 15.80 -17.84 -17.48
C GLU A 517 14.37 -17.30 -17.65
N SER A 518 13.50 -18.11 -18.26
CA SER A 518 12.15 -17.74 -18.64
C SER A 518 11.27 -17.92 -17.43
N LEU A 519 10.71 -16.82 -16.94
CA LEU A 519 9.67 -16.83 -15.93
C LEU A 519 8.57 -17.80 -16.39
N SER A 520 8.28 -18.83 -15.59
CA SER A 520 7.31 -19.90 -15.90
C SER A 520 5.85 -19.48 -15.71
N ILE A 521 5.63 -18.21 -15.36
CA ILE A 521 4.35 -17.65 -14.92
C ILE A 521 4.11 -16.40 -15.76
N ASP A 522 2.95 -16.31 -16.41
CA ASP A 522 2.54 -15.13 -17.17
C ASP A 522 1.21 -14.57 -16.66
N HIS A 523 0.95 -13.30 -16.98
CA HIS A 523 -0.35 -12.67 -16.74
C HIS A 523 -1.38 -13.17 -17.76
N VAL A 524 -2.64 -13.26 -17.33
CA VAL A 524 -3.73 -13.75 -18.17
C VAL A 524 -4.71 -12.61 -18.41
N VAL A 525 -4.74 -12.07 -19.63
CA VAL A 525 -5.75 -11.09 -20.02
C VAL A 525 -6.98 -11.81 -20.56
N LYS A 526 -8.16 -11.48 -20.03
CA LYS A 526 -9.43 -12.04 -20.52
C LYS A 526 -10.12 -11.08 -21.50
N PRO A 527 -10.88 -11.61 -22.47
CA PRO A 527 -11.63 -10.79 -23.42
C PRO A 527 -12.60 -9.83 -22.75
N ILE A 528 -12.85 -8.70 -23.42
CA ILE A 528 -13.81 -7.69 -23.00
C ILE A 528 -15.21 -8.14 -23.40
N VAL A 529 -16.01 -8.54 -22.42
CA VAL A 529 -17.37 -9.08 -22.65
C VAL A 529 -18.48 -8.14 -22.19
N LEU A 530 -18.23 -7.32 -21.16
CA LEU A 530 -19.25 -6.46 -20.55
C LEU A 530 -19.55 -5.23 -21.41
N GLU A 531 -20.83 -4.92 -21.56
CA GLU A 531 -21.30 -3.83 -22.43
C GLU A 531 -20.77 -2.46 -21.96
N ALA A 532 -20.76 -2.21 -20.65
CA ALA A 532 -20.21 -0.97 -20.09
C ALA A 532 -18.76 -0.70 -20.54
N ASN A 533 -17.95 -1.74 -20.71
CA ASN A 533 -16.58 -1.59 -21.18
C ASN A 533 -16.52 -1.26 -22.67
N LYS A 534 -17.38 -1.90 -23.49
CA LYS A 534 -17.45 -1.63 -24.93
C LYS A 534 -17.92 -0.21 -25.20
N VAL A 535 -18.89 0.27 -24.44
CA VAL A 535 -19.36 1.67 -24.48
C VAL A 535 -18.24 2.62 -24.08
N SER A 536 -17.52 2.34 -22.99
CA SER A 536 -16.36 3.14 -22.58
C SER A 536 -15.27 3.19 -23.64
N ILE A 537 -14.93 2.07 -24.26
CA ILE A 537 -13.95 2.00 -25.35
C ILE A 537 -14.44 2.79 -26.58
N SER A 538 -15.69 2.60 -27.00
CA SER A 538 -16.26 3.30 -28.16
C SER A 538 -16.29 4.81 -27.94
N MET A 539 -16.63 5.25 -26.72
CA MET A 539 -16.57 6.66 -26.33
C MET A 539 -15.15 7.20 -26.43
N ARG A 540 -14.16 6.44 -25.92
CA ARG A 540 -12.75 6.83 -25.98
C ARG A 540 -12.25 6.92 -27.41
N ASP A 541 -12.56 5.94 -28.25
CA ASP A 541 -12.17 5.92 -29.66
C ASP A 541 -12.74 7.13 -30.43
N ASP A 542 -14.00 7.50 -30.20
CA ASP A 542 -14.62 8.68 -30.81
C ASP A 542 -13.96 9.99 -30.33
N VAL A 543 -13.63 10.11 -29.03
CA VAL A 543 -12.92 11.27 -28.50
C VAL A 543 -11.52 11.38 -29.12
N LEU A 544 -10.78 10.27 -29.20
CA LEU A 544 -9.44 10.25 -29.79
C LEU A 544 -9.49 10.61 -31.28
N ALA A 545 -10.50 10.13 -32.01
CA ALA A 545 -10.71 10.50 -33.41
C ALA A 545 -10.99 12.00 -33.59
N GLN A 546 -11.85 12.59 -32.74
CA GLN A 546 -12.14 14.03 -32.77
C GLN A 546 -10.94 14.87 -32.35
N ALA A 547 -10.18 14.45 -31.34
CA ALA A 547 -8.95 15.09 -30.91
C ALA A 547 -7.91 15.10 -32.04
N THR A 548 -7.72 13.95 -32.71
CA THR A 548 -6.82 13.82 -33.86
C THR A 548 -7.23 14.73 -35.00
N ALA A 549 -8.53 14.78 -35.32
CA ALA A 549 -9.07 15.68 -36.34
C ALA A 549 -8.88 17.16 -35.99
N ALA A 550 -8.82 17.49 -34.70
CA ALA A 550 -8.51 18.83 -34.19
C ALA A 550 -7.00 19.12 -34.07
N GLY A 551 -6.14 18.18 -34.49
CA GLY A 551 -4.68 18.35 -34.49
C GLY A 551 -3.99 18.10 -33.15
N LEU A 552 -4.67 17.47 -32.19
CA LEU A 552 -4.06 17.08 -30.92
C LEU A 552 -3.18 15.84 -31.10
N THR A 553 -2.09 15.78 -30.35
CA THR A 553 -1.28 14.56 -30.20
C THR A 553 -2.04 13.49 -29.41
N ASN A 554 -1.62 12.23 -29.49
CA ASN A 554 -2.23 11.14 -28.71
C ASN A 554 -2.17 11.41 -27.20
N ASP A 555 -1.05 11.96 -26.70
CA ASP A 555 -0.91 12.28 -25.28
C ASP A 555 -1.89 13.37 -24.85
N GLN A 556 -2.01 14.45 -25.64
CA GLN A 556 -3.02 15.49 -25.41
C GLN A 556 -4.43 14.91 -25.46
N ALA A 557 -4.75 14.11 -26.48
CA ALA A 557 -6.07 13.49 -26.62
C ALA A 557 -6.44 12.62 -25.41
N MET A 558 -5.46 11.95 -24.81
CA MET A 558 -5.66 11.13 -23.62
C MET A 558 -5.78 11.96 -22.33
N GLU A 559 -5.12 13.11 -22.25
CA GLU A 559 -5.39 14.09 -21.18
C GLU A 559 -6.82 14.63 -21.26
N GLU A 560 -7.30 14.92 -22.48
CA GLU A 560 -8.67 15.35 -22.72
C GLU A 560 -9.72 14.33 -22.26
N LEU A 561 -9.45 13.04 -22.42
CA LEU A 561 -10.31 11.98 -21.90
C LEU A 561 -10.51 12.08 -20.38
N ASN A 562 -9.43 12.34 -19.62
CA ASN A 562 -9.55 12.52 -18.18
C ASN A 562 -10.35 13.77 -17.83
N LYS A 563 -10.13 14.89 -18.53
CA LYS A 563 -10.92 16.12 -18.34
C LYS A 563 -12.41 15.87 -18.57
N ILE A 564 -12.76 15.21 -19.68
CA ILE A 564 -14.14 14.87 -20.03
C ILE A 564 -14.77 13.97 -18.97
N ASN A 565 -14.05 12.96 -18.48
CA ASN A 565 -14.52 12.08 -17.40
C ASN A 565 -14.78 12.86 -16.09
N VAL A 566 -13.87 13.75 -15.69
CA VAL A 566 -14.00 14.56 -14.46
C VAL A 566 -15.22 15.48 -14.54
N VAL A 567 -15.45 16.14 -15.69
CA VAL A 567 -16.63 16.99 -15.88
C VAL A 567 -17.92 16.17 -15.96
N MET A 568 -17.89 15.02 -16.62
CA MET A 568 -19.03 14.08 -16.65
C MET A 568 -19.38 13.61 -15.23
N HIS A 569 -18.38 13.32 -14.40
CA HIS A 569 -18.60 12.94 -13.00
C HIS A 569 -19.34 14.05 -12.25
N GLU A 570 -18.77 15.25 -12.24
CA GLU A 570 -19.31 16.43 -11.56
C GLU A 570 -20.73 16.78 -12.02
N SER A 571 -21.05 16.54 -13.30
CA SER A 571 -22.33 16.96 -13.88
C SER A 571 -23.42 15.89 -13.79
N CYS A 572 -23.05 14.61 -13.83
CA CYS A 572 -23.99 13.53 -14.12
C CYS A 572 -23.87 12.31 -13.21
N MET A 573 -22.76 12.13 -12.49
CA MET A 573 -22.59 10.99 -11.59
C MET A 573 -23.04 11.34 -10.17
N PRO A 574 -23.43 10.35 -9.35
CA PRO A 574 -23.66 10.56 -7.93
C PRO A 574 -22.39 11.07 -7.24
N GLY A 575 -22.53 12.07 -6.37
CA GLY A 575 -21.40 12.72 -5.72
C GLY A 575 -20.82 13.87 -6.53
N SER A 576 -19.86 14.58 -5.94
CA SER A 576 -19.11 15.66 -6.58
C SER A 576 -17.63 15.31 -6.55
N VAL A 577 -16.85 15.90 -7.46
CA VAL A 577 -15.40 15.79 -7.39
C VAL A 577 -14.93 16.73 -6.27
N VAL A 578 -14.33 16.17 -5.23
CA VAL A 578 -13.94 16.91 -4.02
C VAL A 578 -12.45 16.77 -3.75
N ASP A 579 -11.90 17.76 -3.05
CA ASP A 579 -10.53 17.71 -2.55
C ASP A 579 -10.39 16.69 -1.40
N PHE A 580 -9.15 16.37 -1.03
CA PHE A 580 -8.88 15.69 0.22
C PHE A 580 -9.49 16.45 1.39
N SER A 581 -10.10 15.70 2.27
CA SER A 581 -10.61 16.23 3.53
C SER A 581 -9.49 16.86 4.37
N ALA A 582 -9.81 17.90 5.14
CA ALA A 582 -8.82 18.63 5.93
C ALA A 582 -8.05 17.74 6.92
N GLU A 583 -8.74 16.80 7.57
CA GLU A 583 -8.10 15.92 8.56
C GLU A 583 -7.16 14.90 7.87
N PHE A 584 -7.44 14.53 6.61
CA PHE A 584 -6.55 13.65 5.85
C PHE A 584 -5.30 14.38 5.37
N LYS A 585 -5.45 15.60 4.86
CA LYS A 585 -4.31 16.44 4.47
C LYS A 585 -3.32 16.66 5.61
N GLU A 586 -3.85 16.96 6.80
CA GLU A 586 -3.02 17.11 8.00
C GLU A 586 -2.28 15.80 8.33
N SER A 587 -2.99 14.67 8.34
CA SER A 587 -2.40 13.37 8.71
C SER A 587 -1.33 12.86 7.73
N MET A 588 -1.48 13.17 6.45
CA MET A 588 -0.61 12.72 5.37
C MET A 588 0.43 13.78 4.97
N HIS A 589 0.42 14.95 5.61
CA HIS A 589 1.22 16.12 5.22
C HIS A 589 1.07 16.47 3.73
N ILE A 590 -0.18 16.47 3.23
CA ILE A 590 -0.49 16.79 1.83
C ILE A 590 -0.76 18.29 1.72
N ASP A 591 0.18 19.01 1.10
CA ASP A 591 0.04 20.43 0.79
C ASP A 591 -0.75 20.69 -0.51
N GLY A 592 -0.97 19.66 -1.32
CA GLY A 592 -1.63 19.73 -2.63
C GLY A 592 -3.14 19.55 -2.60
N LEU A 593 -3.75 19.67 -3.78
CA LEU A 593 -5.12 19.28 -4.04
C LEU A 593 -5.19 17.82 -4.49
N ALA A 594 -6.33 17.16 -4.26
CA ALA A 594 -6.63 15.88 -4.91
C ALA A 594 -6.53 16.05 -6.44
N PRO A 595 -5.88 15.14 -7.18
CA PRO A 595 -5.52 15.39 -8.56
C PRO A 595 -6.69 15.68 -9.51
N ASP A 596 -7.78 14.90 -9.43
CA ASP A 596 -8.95 15.13 -10.30
C ASP A 596 -9.77 16.35 -9.85
N PHE A 597 -9.72 16.71 -8.55
CA PHE A 597 -10.27 17.98 -8.07
C PHE A 597 -9.50 19.18 -8.62
N ALA A 598 -8.16 19.13 -8.59
CA ALA A 598 -7.31 20.17 -9.17
C ALA A 598 -7.61 20.35 -10.66
N LEU A 599 -7.76 19.24 -11.39
CA LEU A 599 -8.13 19.25 -12.79
C LEU A 599 -9.48 19.92 -13.02
N LEU A 600 -10.49 19.61 -12.20
CA LEU A 600 -11.80 20.25 -12.28
C LEU A 600 -11.72 21.77 -12.03
N GLN A 601 -10.93 22.23 -11.07
CA GLN A 601 -10.74 23.67 -10.81
C GLN A 601 -10.07 24.39 -11.98
N ASP A 602 -9.06 23.75 -12.58
CA ASP A 602 -8.38 24.29 -13.76
C ASP A 602 -9.32 24.36 -14.98
N ILE A 603 -10.24 23.39 -15.15
CA ILE A 603 -11.28 23.44 -16.18
C ILE A 603 -12.28 24.56 -15.89
N LYS A 604 -12.84 24.62 -14.66
CA LYS A 604 -13.85 25.63 -14.24
C LYS A 604 -13.33 27.06 -14.35
N SER A 605 -12.04 27.29 -14.11
CA SER A 605 -11.40 28.60 -14.23
C SER A 605 -11.04 28.99 -15.66
N GLY A 606 -11.17 28.08 -16.63
CA GLY A 606 -10.72 28.28 -18.01
C GLY A 606 -9.21 28.19 -18.19
N LYS A 607 -8.44 27.80 -17.17
CA LYS A 607 -6.99 27.59 -17.25
C LYS A 607 -6.62 26.35 -18.06
N ASN A 608 -7.46 25.31 -18.01
CA ASN A 608 -7.25 24.07 -18.74
C ASN A 608 -8.57 23.55 -19.36
N PRO A 609 -9.15 24.27 -20.35
CA PRO A 609 -10.42 23.88 -20.95
C PRO A 609 -10.32 22.56 -21.72
N ILE A 610 -11.47 21.97 -22.04
CA ILE A 610 -11.55 20.79 -22.91
C ILE A 610 -11.43 21.24 -24.37
N ALA A 611 -10.43 20.73 -25.07
CA ALA A 611 -10.08 21.13 -26.43
C ALA A 611 -10.72 20.26 -27.52
N VAL A 612 -11.28 19.10 -27.17
CA VAL A 612 -11.90 18.18 -28.14
C VAL A 612 -13.22 18.77 -28.64
N PRO A 613 -13.40 19.02 -29.95
CA PRO A 613 -14.67 19.50 -30.48
C PRO A 613 -15.82 18.54 -30.16
N GLN A 614 -17.05 19.01 -29.96
CA GLN A 614 -18.24 18.15 -29.79
C GLN A 614 -18.19 17.13 -28.63
N TRP A 615 -17.25 17.24 -27.69
CA TRP A 615 -17.12 16.32 -26.55
C TRP A 615 -18.41 16.20 -25.71
N LYS A 616 -19.17 17.29 -25.56
CA LYS A 616 -20.48 17.30 -24.87
C LYS A 616 -21.50 16.41 -25.60
N SER A 617 -21.51 16.44 -26.94
CA SER A 617 -22.38 15.58 -27.74
C SER A 617 -22.02 14.10 -27.61
N LEU A 618 -20.73 13.78 -27.46
CA LEU A 618 -20.29 12.42 -27.17
C LEU A 618 -20.77 11.94 -25.79
N LEU A 619 -20.74 12.79 -24.76
CA LEU A 619 -21.29 12.44 -23.45
C LEU A 619 -22.80 12.16 -23.49
N VAL A 620 -23.56 12.94 -24.26
CA VAL A 620 -24.98 12.68 -24.49
C VAL A 620 -25.16 11.34 -25.22
N LYS A 621 -24.39 11.10 -26.29
CA LYS A 621 -24.46 9.87 -27.10
C LYS A 621 -24.21 8.60 -26.27
N TYR A 622 -23.18 8.59 -25.44
CA TYR A 622 -22.73 7.38 -24.75
C TYR A 622 -23.28 7.20 -23.34
N TYR A 623 -23.53 8.30 -22.62
CA TYR A 623 -23.90 8.25 -21.20
C TYR A 623 -25.19 9.00 -20.87
N ASN A 624 -25.88 9.55 -21.89
CA ASN A 624 -27.04 10.42 -21.70
C ASN A 624 -26.77 11.55 -20.70
N CYS A 625 -25.54 12.09 -20.74
CA CYS A 625 -25.04 13.10 -19.81
C CYS A 625 -25.01 14.46 -20.50
N SER A 626 -25.90 15.35 -20.07
CA SER A 626 -25.96 16.75 -20.51
C SER A 626 -25.19 17.62 -19.54
N VAL A 627 -24.14 18.29 -20.04
CA VAL A 627 -23.24 19.14 -19.24
C VAL A 627 -23.56 20.61 -19.45
N ASP A 628 -23.44 21.42 -18.39
CA ASP A 628 -23.66 22.87 -18.43
C ASP A 628 -22.72 23.58 -19.44
N SER A 629 -23.22 24.71 -19.96
CA SER A 629 -22.47 25.74 -20.67
C SER A 629 -21.28 26.30 -19.88
N VAL A 630 -21.28 26.26 -18.54
CA VAL A 630 -20.15 26.75 -17.72
C VAL A 630 -18.82 26.04 -18.03
N TYR A 631 -18.88 24.82 -18.57
CA TYR A 631 -17.71 24.05 -19.02
C TYR A 631 -17.43 24.19 -20.52
N ALA A 632 -17.97 25.22 -21.20
CA ALA A 632 -17.81 25.43 -22.64
C ALA A 632 -16.41 25.92 -23.03
#